data_AF-A0A960ZBU3-F1
#
_entry.id   AF-A0A960ZBU3-F1
#
_cell.length_a   1.000
_cell.length_b   1.000
_cell.length_c   1.000
_cell.angle_alpha   90.00
_cell.angle_beta   90.00
_cell.angle_gamma   90.00
#
_symmetry.space_group_name_H-M   'P 1'
#
loop_
_entity.id
_entity.type
_entity.pdbx_description
1 polymer ?
#
loop_
_entity_poly.entity_id
_entity_poly.type
_entity_poly.pdbx_seq_one_letter_code
_entity_poly.pdbx_strand_id
1 'polypeptide(L)'
;MNEAVKSYVMCKSRLAMRLTRKIDFRYFLLPLVISVVMAWIFYEGIYTARKPFFEQASIISLSSFAGISFLRFILKRQPFFLWATALLAVLLCREIHFSGSDELFYAGIFSLFIVALVCYEPLEKFLGNSFVLTFIAMGFFSYFLTYTYDHRWWRFVPGEKIFEGRLEEFMELFSHCVVGLTLIVSRETHPASAAELADGSPKRLTAAQKR
;
A
#
# COMPACT_ATOMS: atom_id res chain seq x y z
N MET A 1 26.14 10.54 21.63
CA MET A 1 25.00 9.63 21.41
C MET A 1 25.26 8.37 22.22
N ASN A 2 24.32 7.96 23.08
CA ASN A 2 24.48 6.78 23.98
C ASN A 2 24.60 5.49 23.15
N GLU A 3 25.47 4.55 23.56
CA GLU A 3 25.62 3.22 22.92
C GLU A 3 24.29 2.46 22.79
N ALA A 4 23.36 2.65 23.74
CA ALA A 4 22.02 2.08 23.65
C ALA A 4 21.23 2.61 22.43
N VAL A 5 21.32 3.91 22.14
CA VAL A 5 20.66 4.53 20.97
C VAL A 5 21.29 4.02 19.68
N LYS A 6 22.63 3.89 19.65
CA LYS A 6 23.36 3.35 18.50
C LYS A 6 22.95 1.90 18.20
N SER A 7 22.89 1.05 19.23
CA SER A 7 22.45 -0.34 19.12
C SER A 7 21.00 -0.44 18.61
N TYR A 8 20.10 0.38 19.15
CA TYR A 8 18.70 0.44 18.71
C TYR A 8 18.55 0.81 17.23
N VAL A 9 19.23 1.87 16.79
CA VAL A 9 19.22 2.31 15.38
C VAL A 9 19.80 1.25 14.45
N MET A 10 20.88 0.58 14.85
CA MET A 10 21.46 -0.54 14.08
C MET A 10 20.49 -1.73 13.98
N CYS A 11 19.74 -2.05 15.03
CA CYS A 11 18.74 -3.11 14.98
C CYS A 11 17.59 -2.78 14.01
N LYS A 12 17.06 -1.55 14.08
CA LYS A 12 15.94 -1.12 13.22
C LYS A 12 16.34 -0.97 11.75
N SER A 13 17.55 -0.51 11.45
CA SER A 13 18.07 -0.50 10.07
C SER A 13 18.21 -1.91 9.49
N ARG A 14 18.69 -2.88 10.27
CA ARG A 14 18.72 -4.30 9.85
C ARG A 14 17.32 -4.86 9.61
N LEU A 15 16.33 -4.48 10.43
CA LEU A 15 14.95 -4.86 10.20
C LEU A 15 14.42 -4.28 8.88
N ALA A 16 14.59 -2.99 8.63
CA ALA A 16 14.17 -2.35 7.38
C ALA A 16 14.82 -3.01 6.15
N MET A 17 16.13 -3.33 6.21
CA MET A 17 16.81 -4.09 5.17
C MET A 17 16.24 -5.50 4.96
N ARG A 18 15.80 -6.18 6.03
CA ARG A 18 15.15 -7.50 5.90
C ARG A 18 13.78 -7.40 5.26
N LEU A 19 13.00 -6.36 5.59
CA LEU A 19 11.67 -6.15 5.01
C LEU A 19 11.76 -5.79 3.52
N THR A 20 12.68 -4.90 3.16
CA THR A 20 12.88 -4.51 1.75
C THR A 20 13.31 -5.67 0.87
N ARG A 21 14.11 -6.62 1.39
CA ARG A 21 14.44 -7.87 0.68
C ARG A 21 13.25 -8.79 0.40
N LYS A 22 12.13 -8.62 1.12
CA LYS A 22 10.89 -9.38 0.88
C LYS A 22 9.99 -8.75 -0.19
N ILE A 23 10.31 -7.52 -0.64
CA ILE A 23 9.55 -6.83 -1.69
C ILE A 23 9.96 -7.42 -3.04
N ASP A 24 8.99 -7.96 -3.78
CA ASP A 24 9.20 -8.37 -5.16
C ASP A 24 8.98 -7.19 -6.10
N PHE A 25 10.08 -6.54 -6.48
CA PHE A 25 10.07 -5.37 -7.36
C PHE A 25 9.53 -5.65 -8.77
N ARG A 26 9.37 -6.91 -9.20
CA ARG A 26 8.77 -7.22 -10.51
C ARG A 26 7.34 -6.70 -10.62
N TYR A 27 6.61 -6.67 -9.50
CA TYR A 27 5.24 -6.13 -9.46
C TYR A 27 5.19 -4.62 -9.71
N PHE A 28 6.31 -3.89 -9.64
CA PHE A 28 6.34 -2.46 -9.92
C PHE A 28 6.21 -2.17 -11.42
N LEU A 29 6.39 -3.18 -12.28
CA LEU A 29 6.07 -3.08 -13.71
C LEU A 29 4.56 -2.93 -13.94
N LEU A 30 3.72 -3.47 -13.05
CA LEU A 30 2.27 -3.44 -13.21
C LEU A 30 1.70 -2.01 -13.26
N PRO A 31 1.96 -1.12 -12.29
CA PRO A 31 1.46 0.25 -12.36
C PRO A 31 2.03 1.03 -13.56
N LEU A 32 3.26 0.74 -14.01
CA LEU A 32 3.81 1.34 -15.22
C LEU A 32 3.01 0.92 -16.46
N VAL A 33 2.76 -0.38 -16.63
CA VAL A 33 1.99 -0.92 -17.75
C VAL A 33 0.55 -0.39 -17.72
N ILE A 34 -0.11 -0.44 -16.56
CA ILE A 34 -1.46 0.10 -16.39
C ILE A 34 -1.49 1.59 -16.77
N SER A 35 -0.51 2.37 -16.33
CA SER A 35 -0.46 3.79 -16.62
C SER A 35 -0.31 4.07 -18.11
N VAL A 36 0.55 3.34 -18.81
CA VAL A 36 0.70 3.46 -20.28
C VAL A 36 -0.59 3.08 -21.01
N VAL A 37 -1.24 1.98 -20.61
CA VAL A 37 -2.50 1.53 -21.21
C VAL A 37 -3.60 2.57 -21.00
N MET A 38 -3.72 3.12 -19.79
CA MET A 38 -4.74 4.12 -19.47
C MET A 38 -4.47 5.47 -20.15
N ALA A 39 -3.21 5.89 -20.26
CA ALA A 39 -2.83 7.07 -21.03
C ALA A 39 -3.30 6.95 -22.49
N TRP A 40 -3.08 5.79 -23.11
CA TRP A 40 -3.57 5.50 -24.46
C TRP A 40 -5.10 5.54 -24.55
N ILE A 41 -5.81 4.87 -23.63
CA ILE A 41 -7.29 4.89 -23.57
C ILE A 41 -7.84 6.32 -23.45
N PHE A 42 -7.20 7.18 -22.65
CA PHE A 42 -7.62 8.57 -22.48
C PHE A 42 -7.29 9.45 -23.66
N TYR A 43 -6.16 9.19 -24.33
CA TYR A 43 -5.75 9.87 -25.56
C TYR A 43 -6.75 9.59 -26.69
N GLU A 44 -7.13 8.33 -26.88
CA GLU A 44 -8.13 7.90 -27.88
C GLU A 44 -9.57 8.32 -27.51
N GLY A 45 -9.79 8.86 -26.31
CA GLY A 45 -11.12 9.26 -25.84
C GLY A 45 -12.08 8.10 -25.59
N ILE A 46 -11.58 6.86 -25.48
CA ILE A 46 -12.38 5.65 -25.21
C ILE A 46 -13.05 5.72 -23.83
N TYR A 47 -12.38 6.33 -22.86
CA TYR A 47 -12.92 6.56 -21.52
C TYR A 47 -12.86 8.04 -21.15
N THR A 48 -14.02 8.60 -20.80
CA THR A 48 -14.21 10.04 -20.63
C THR A 48 -14.60 10.43 -19.21
N ALA A 49 -14.31 9.61 -18.20
CA ALA A 49 -14.54 10.01 -16.82
C ALA A 49 -13.76 11.28 -16.50
N ARG A 50 -14.41 12.17 -15.76
CA ARG A 50 -13.87 13.46 -15.36
C ARG A 50 -13.28 13.35 -13.96
N LYS A 51 -12.35 14.25 -13.64
CA LYS A 51 -11.72 14.37 -12.32
C LYS A 51 -12.67 14.16 -11.11
N PRO A 52 -13.88 14.78 -11.06
CA PRO A 52 -14.78 14.59 -9.91
C PRO A 52 -15.23 13.15 -9.68
N PHE A 53 -15.26 12.32 -10.72
CA PHE A 53 -15.60 10.90 -10.59
C PHE A 53 -14.50 10.15 -9.83
N PHE A 54 -13.23 10.43 -10.13
CA PHE A 54 -12.09 9.77 -9.50
C PHE A 54 -11.94 10.22 -8.05
N GLU A 55 -12.04 11.52 -7.76
CA GLU A 55 -12.03 12.06 -6.39
C GLU A 55 -13.12 11.40 -5.54
N GLN A 56 -14.36 11.33 -6.05
CA GLN A 56 -15.47 10.69 -5.33
C GLN A 56 -15.23 9.19 -5.13
N ALA A 57 -14.71 8.49 -6.14
CA ALA A 57 -14.37 7.07 -6.04
C ALA A 57 -13.24 6.82 -5.02
N SER A 58 -12.24 7.69 -4.95
CA SER A 58 -11.16 7.62 -3.96
C SER A 58 -11.70 7.78 -2.54
N ILE A 59 -12.54 8.80 -2.30
CA ILE A 59 -13.18 9.02 -0.99
C ILE A 59 -14.01 7.82 -0.58
N ILE A 60 -14.88 7.31 -1.46
CA ILE A 60 -15.75 6.16 -1.16
C ILE A 60 -14.92 4.92 -0.87
N SER A 61 -13.93 4.61 -1.72
CA SER A 61 -13.09 3.42 -1.59
C SER A 61 -12.26 3.46 -0.31
N LEU A 62 -11.54 4.55 -0.03
CA LEU A 62 -10.76 4.71 1.19
C LEU A 62 -11.61 4.65 2.45
N SER A 63 -12.76 5.34 2.45
CA SER A 63 -13.71 5.28 3.59
C SER A 63 -14.19 3.85 3.84
N SER A 64 -14.50 3.11 2.79
CA SER A 64 -14.92 1.71 2.87
C SER A 64 -13.80 0.81 3.41
N PHE A 65 -12.58 0.95 2.88
CA PHE A 65 -11.43 0.16 3.34
C PHE A 65 -11.05 0.48 4.79
N ALA A 66 -11.12 1.75 5.19
CA ALA A 66 -10.85 2.19 6.57
C ALA A 66 -11.91 1.60 7.52
N GLY A 67 -13.19 1.68 7.15
CA GLY A 67 -14.30 1.10 7.90
C GLY A 67 -14.19 -0.41 8.05
N ILE A 68 -13.89 -1.14 6.97
CA ILE A 68 -13.66 -2.59 7.01
C ILE A 68 -12.46 -2.94 7.89
N SER A 69 -11.34 -2.22 7.74
CA SER A 69 -10.14 -2.43 8.57
C SER A 69 -10.45 -2.19 10.05
N PHE A 70 -11.21 -1.14 10.37
CA PHE A 70 -11.59 -0.81 11.74
C PHE A 70 -12.53 -1.88 12.32
N LEU A 71 -13.48 -2.36 11.53
CA LEU A 71 -14.34 -3.47 11.93
C LEU A 71 -13.52 -4.74 12.19
N ARG A 72 -12.54 -5.07 11.33
CA ARG A 72 -11.61 -6.18 11.57
C ARG A 72 -10.81 -5.98 12.86
N PHE A 73 -10.40 -4.75 13.18
CA PHE A 73 -9.77 -4.44 14.45
C PHE A 73 -10.70 -4.70 15.64
N ILE A 74 -11.95 -4.24 15.61
CA ILE A 74 -12.93 -4.48 16.69
C ILE A 74 -13.12 -5.99 16.92
N LEU A 75 -13.23 -6.76 15.84
CA LEU A 75 -13.52 -8.19 15.87
C LEU A 75 -12.31 -9.06 16.25
N LYS A 76 -11.10 -8.72 15.79
CA LYS A 76 -9.89 -9.54 15.98
C LYS A 76 -8.92 -8.99 17.02
N ARG A 77 -9.07 -7.71 17.39
CA ARG A 77 -8.20 -6.99 18.34
C ARG A 77 -6.70 -7.05 17.98
N GLN A 78 -6.40 -7.17 16.69
CA GLN A 78 -5.03 -7.22 16.19
C GLN A 78 -4.53 -5.81 15.86
N PRO A 79 -3.39 -5.36 16.45
CA PRO A 79 -2.87 -4.01 16.26
C PRO A 79 -2.63 -3.62 14.79
N PHE A 80 -2.34 -4.61 13.94
CA PHE A 80 -2.20 -4.40 12.49
C PHE A 80 -3.41 -3.71 11.87
N PHE A 81 -4.64 -4.11 12.23
CA PHE A 81 -5.84 -3.50 11.64
C PHE A 81 -6.07 -2.07 12.12
N LEU A 82 -5.67 -1.75 13.36
CA LEU A 82 -5.72 -0.36 13.83
C LEU A 82 -4.70 0.50 13.07
N TRP A 83 -3.48 0.00 12.89
CA TRP A 83 -2.46 0.67 12.08
C TRP A 83 -2.93 0.85 10.62
N ALA A 84 -3.54 -0.18 10.03
CA ALA A 84 -4.11 -0.11 8.69
C ALA A 84 -5.25 0.92 8.58
N THR A 85 -6.16 0.97 9.55
CA THR A 85 -7.20 2.01 9.62
C THR A 85 -6.58 3.40 9.70
N ALA A 86 -5.56 3.60 10.54
CA ALA A 86 -4.88 4.88 10.66
C ALA A 86 -4.20 5.28 9.34
N LEU A 87 -3.57 4.34 8.64
CA LEU A 87 -2.98 4.57 7.33
C LEU A 87 -4.02 5.00 6.29
N LEU A 88 -5.14 4.29 6.20
CA LEU A 88 -6.22 4.62 5.28
C LEU A 88 -6.92 5.92 5.64
N ALA A 89 -6.99 6.28 6.92
CA ALA A 89 -7.50 7.57 7.36
C ALA A 89 -6.58 8.73 6.95
N VAL A 90 -5.25 8.57 7.03
CA VAL A 90 -4.30 9.57 6.52
C VAL A 90 -4.44 9.76 5.01
N LEU A 91 -4.57 8.65 4.26
CA LEU A 91 -4.87 8.72 2.81
C LEU A 91 -6.22 9.41 2.56
N LEU A 92 -7.26 9.13 3.35
CA LEU A 92 -8.57 9.78 3.18
C LEU A 92 -8.52 11.28 3.47
N CYS A 93 -7.73 11.71 4.46
CA CYS A 93 -7.54 13.14 4.74
C CYS A 93 -6.87 13.89 3.58
N ARG A 94 -6.03 13.22 2.77
CA ARG A 94 -5.47 13.77 1.53
C ARG A 94 -6.60 14.11 0.55
N GLU A 95 -7.49 13.14 0.30
CA GLU A 95 -8.58 13.27 -0.69
C GLU A 95 -9.62 14.34 -0.34
N ILE A 96 -9.83 14.62 0.95
CA ILE A 96 -10.81 15.63 1.36
C ILE A 96 -10.24 17.06 1.20
N HIS A 97 -8.93 17.20 0.94
CA HIS A 97 -8.25 18.48 0.68
C HIS A 97 -8.53 19.58 1.72
N PHE A 98 -8.42 19.28 3.01
CA PHE A 98 -8.44 20.34 4.03
C PHE A 98 -7.22 21.27 3.89
N SER A 99 -7.35 22.54 4.28
CA SER A 99 -6.21 23.48 4.28
C SER A 99 -5.06 22.93 5.15
N GLY A 100 -3.85 22.83 4.58
CA GLY A 100 -2.67 22.23 5.23
C GLY A 100 -2.64 20.69 5.26
N SER A 101 -3.53 20.03 4.49
CA SER A 101 -3.57 18.56 4.40
C SER A 101 -2.34 17.96 3.74
N ASP A 102 -1.66 18.68 2.86
CA ASP A 102 -0.48 18.19 2.15
C ASP A 102 0.68 17.89 3.11
N GLU A 103 1.05 18.84 3.96
CA GLU A 103 2.14 18.66 4.92
C GLU A 103 1.79 17.62 5.99
N LEU A 104 0.55 17.65 6.47
CA LEU A 104 0.04 16.70 7.46
C LEU A 104 -0.01 15.28 6.91
N PHE A 105 -0.32 15.12 5.63
CA PHE A 105 -0.32 13.84 4.95
C PHE A 105 1.07 13.20 4.97
N TYR A 106 2.10 13.91 4.48
CA TYR A 106 3.46 13.37 4.43
C TYR A 106 3.99 13.07 5.84
N ALA A 107 3.74 13.97 6.80
CA ALA A 107 4.09 13.74 8.18
C ALA A 107 3.36 12.52 8.78
N GLY A 108 2.08 12.33 8.47
CA GLY A 108 1.26 11.21 8.91
C GLY A 108 1.75 9.87 8.37
N ILE A 109 1.98 9.78 7.05
CA ILE A 109 2.53 8.58 6.40
C ILE A 109 3.91 8.23 6.98
N PHE A 110 4.80 9.21 7.10
CA PHE A 110 6.13 9.00 7.66
C PHE A 110 6.08 8.52 9.10
N SER A 111 5.22 9.12 9.93
CA SER A 111 5.00 8.71 11.31
C SER A 111 4.47 7.28 11.41
N LEU A 112 3.55 6.87 10.54
CA LEU A 112 3.02 5.51 10.50
C LEU A 112 4.06 4.47 10.07
N PHE A 113 4.99 4.82 9.19
CA PHE A 113 6.13 3.95 8.88
C PHE A 113 7.09 3.82 10.06
N ILE A 114 7.37 4.91 10.78
CA ILE A 114 8.14 4.85 12.02
C ILE A 114 7.44 3.93 13.02
N VAL A 115 6.13 4.12 13.24
CA VAL A 115 5.35 3.26 14.15
C VAL A 115 5.43 1.80 13.69
N ALA A 116 5.32 1.52 12.40
CA ALA A 116 5.42 0.15 11.89
C ALA A 116 6.80 -0.49 12.15
N LEU A 117 7.88 0.30 12.10
CA LEU A 117 9.24 -0.16 12.39
C LEU A 117 9.50 -0.31 13.88
N VAL A 118 9.02 0.63 14.71
CA VAL A 118 9.19 0.62 16.17
C VAL A 118 8.38 -0.51 16.77
N CYS A 119 7.10 -0.58 16.42
CA CYS A 119 6.13 -1.57 16.88
C CYS A 119 5.98 -2.74 15.89
N TYR A 120 7.10 -3.22 15.34
CA TYR A 120 7.06 -4.27 14.32
C TYR A 120 6.56 -5.62 14.86
N GLU A 121 6.91 -6.00 16.09
CA GLU A 121 6.58 -7.33 16.64
C GLU A 121 5.07 -7.63 16.61
N PRO A 122 4.16 -6.73 17.04
CA PRO A 122 2.72 -6.94 16.87
C PRO A 122 2.23 -6.99 15.41
N LEU A 123 2.98 -6.39 14.48
CA LEU A 123 2.63 -6.28 13.06
C LEU A 123 3.26 -7.38 12.21
N GLU A 124 4.27 -8.08 12.73
CA GLU A 124 5.09 -9.05 12.02
C GLU A 124 4.26 -10.17 11.39
N LYS A 125 3.18 -10.59 12.06
CA LYS A 125 2.26 -11.63 11.54
C LYS A 125 1.62 -11.27 10.20
N PHE A 126 1.63 -9.99 9.81
CA PHE A 126 1.06 -9.51 8.56
C PHE A 126 2.15 -8.93 7.66
N LEU A 127 2.96 -8.01 8.19
CA LEU A 127 4.07 -7.38 7.47
C LEU A 127 5.25 -8.35 7.24
N GLY A 128 5.23 -9.54 7.82
CA GLY A 128 6.14 -10.62 7.51
C GLY A 128 5.86 -11.29 6.16
N ASN A 129 4.65 -11.12 5.62
CA ASN A 129 4.23 -11.66 4.33
C ASN A 129 4.77 -10.80 3.17
N SER A 130 5.56 -11.40 2.28
CA SER A 130 6.12 -10.73 1.11
C SER A 130 5.03 -10.16 0.19
N PHE A 131 3.89 -10.82 0.06
CA PHE A 131 2.76 -10.35 -0.75
C PHE A 131 2.23 -9.01 -0.20
N VAL A 132 1.97 -8.94 1.11
CA VAL A 132 1.44 -7.74 1.76
C VAL A 132 2.43 -6.58 1.60
N LEU A 133 3.71 -6.81 1.89
CA LEU A 133 4.75 -5.78 1.73
C LEU A 133 4.87 -5.33 0.27
N THR A 134 4.86 -6.27 -0.68
CA THR A 134 5.04 -5.98 -2.11
C THR A 134 3.90 -5.11 -2.62
N PHE A 135 2.65 -5.46 -2.31
CA PHE A 135 1.50 -4.68 -2.81
C PHE A 135 1.34 -3.34 -2.09
N ILE A 136 1.66 -3.24 -0.79
CA ILE A 136 1.75 -1.93 -0.12
C ILE A 136 2.79 -1.06 -0.82
N ALA A 137 3.99 -1.59 -1.04
CA ALA A 137 5.06 -0.84 -1.71
C ALA A 137 4.71 -0.48 -3.16
N MET A 138 4.03 -1.37 -3.89
CA MET A 138 3.51 -1.10 -5.24
C MET A 138 2.45 0.00 -5.22
N GLY A 139 1.56 0.03 -4.22
CA GLY A 139 0.61 1.12 -4.01
C GLY A 139 1.31 2.46 -3.83
N PHE A 140 2.25 2.56 -2.89
CA PHE A 140 3.06 3.78 -2.72
C PHE A 140 3.87 4.17 -3.95
N PHE A 141 4.40 3.20 -4.70
CA PHE A 141 5.06 3.46 -5.97
C PHE A 141 4.09 4.00 -7.02
N SER A 142 2.85 3.48 -7.07
CA SER A 142 1.79 4.00 -7.94
C SER A 142 1.44 5.43 -7.56
N TYR A 143 1.38 5.74 -6.25
CA TYR A 143 1.22 7.11 -5.74
C TYR A 143 2.38 8.01 -6.15
N PHE A 144 3.62 7.52 -6.12
CA PHE A 144 4.75 8.28 -6.62
C PHE A 144 4.60 8.62 -8.11
N LEU A 145 4.02 7.73 -8.92
CA LEU A 145 3.75 8.04 -10.34
C LEU A 145 2.73 9.19 -10.48
N THR A 146 1.69 9.26 -9.64
CA THR A 146 0.73 10.38 -9.66
C THR A 146 1.44 11.71 -9.49
N TYR A 147 2.35 11.78 -8.51
CA TYR A 147 3.19 12.95 -8.27
C TYR A 147 4.01 13.35 -9.50
N THR A 148 4.55 12.37 -10.24
CA THR A 148 5.30 12.66 -11.49
C THR A 148 4.40 13.20 -12.61
N TYR A 149 3.12 12.82 -12.65
CA TYR A 149 2.14 13.33 -13.62
C TYR A 149 1.71 14.75 -13.27
N ASP A 150 1.35 15.00 -12.01
CA ASP A 150 1.02 16.33 -11.50
C ASP A 150 2.15 17.35 -11.74
N HIS A 151 3.40 16.94 -11.49
CA HIS A 151 4.58 17.79 -11.72
C HIS A 151 5.03 17.84 -13.19
N ARG A 152 4.27 17.24 -14.11
CA ARG A 152 4.48 17.27 -15.56
C ARG A 152 5.88 16.83 -15.98
N TRP A 153 6.45 15.85 -15.29
CA TRP A 153 7.77 15.28 -15.63
C TRP A 153 7.75 14.63 -17.03
N TRP A 154 6.56 14.27 -17.51
CA TRP A 154 6.30 13.59 -18.78
C TRP A 154 5.89 14.54 -19.92
N ARG A 155 6.07 15.86 -19.77
CA ARG A 155 5.73 16.88 -20.79
C ARG A 155 6.34 16.68 -22.19
N PHE A 156 7.34 15.80 -22.31
CA PHE A 156 7.97 15.44 -23.57
C PHE A 156 7.14 14.42 -24.39
N VAL A 157 6.14 13.79 -23.78
CA VAL A 157 5.23 12.84 -24.43
C VAL A 157 4.20 13.60 -25.27
N PRO A 158 4.08 13.33 -26.59
CA PRO A 158 3.08 13.98 -27.42
C PRO A 158 1.65 13.73 -26.92
N GLY A 159 0.85 14.79 -26.85
CA GLY A 159 -0.55 14.70 -26.40
C GLY A 159 -0.74 14.56 -24.88
N GLU A 160 0.31 14.71 -24.08
CA GLU A 160 0.25 14.55 -22.61
C GLU A 160 -0.87 15.36 -21.94
N LYS A 161 -1.03 16.64 -22.29
CA LYS A 161 -2.11 17.51 -21.79
C LYS A 161 -3.53 16.95 -21.97
N ILE A 162 -3.72 16.02 -22.90
CA ILE A 162 -5.03 15.39 -23.15
C ILE A 162 -5.37 14.40 -22.03
N PHE A 163 -4.36 13.71 -21.49
CA PHE A 163 -4.55 12.63 -20.52
C PHE A 163 -3.95 12.90 -19.14
N GLU A 164 -3.05 13.88 -18.97
CA GLU A 164 -2.26 14.11 -17.73
C GLU A 164 -3.13 14.08 -16.46
N GLY A 165 -4.12 14.97 -16.37
CA GLY A 165 -4.95 15.10 -15.16
C GLY A 165 -5.91 13.94 -14.96
N ARG A 166 -6.30 13.21 -16.02
CA ARG A 166 -7.12 12.00 -15.86
C ARG A 166 -6.27 10.82 -15.41
N LEU A 167 -5.02 10.76 -15.90
CA LEU A 167 -4.08 9.71 -15.57
C LEU A 167 -3.57 9.81 -14.14
N GLU A 168 -3.28 11.03 -13.69
CA GLU A 168 -2.95 11.34 -12.30
C GLU A 168 -4.03 10.80 -11.35
N GLU A 169 -5.27 11.27 -11.52
CA GLU A 169 -6.43 10.90 -10.69
C GLU A 169 -6.73 9.39 -10.74
N PHE A 170 -6.64 8.79 -11.92
CA PHE A 170 -6.80 7.34 -12.07
C PHE A 170 -5.72 6.57 -11.30
N MET A 171 -4.46 6.98 -11.41
CA MET A 171 -3.34 6.30 -10.76
C MET A 171 -3.39 6.49 -9.23
N GLU A 172 -3.95 7.61 -8.75
CA GLU A 172 -4.21 7.86 -7.33
C GLU A 172 -5.29 6.91 -6.80
N LEU A 173 -6.43 6.81 -7.48
CA LEU A 173 -7.46 5.83 -7.17
C LEU A 173 -6.93 4.40 -7.23
N PHE A 174 -6.12 4.07 -8.23
CA PHE A 174 -5.50 2.76 -8.36
C PHE A 174 -4.60 2.44 -7.16
N SER A 175 -3.76 3.40 -6.74
CA SER A 175 -2.92 3.29 -5.54
C SER A 175 -3.77 3.00 -4.29
N HIS A 176 -4.83 3.78 -4.07
CA HIS A 176 -5.74 3.60 -2.94
C HIS A 176 -6.39 2.21 -2.93
N CYS A 177 -6.86 1.74 -4.09
CA CYS A 177 -7.41 0.40 -4.24
C CYS A 177 -6.37 -0.68 -3.94
N VAL A 178 -5.14 -0.56 -4.46
CA VAL A 178 -4.07 -1.54 -4.21
C VAL A 178 -3.73 -1.61 -2.72
N VAL A 179 -3.51 -0.47 -2.06
CA VAL A 179 -3.18 -0.44 -0.62
C VAL A 179 -4.37 -0.94 0.20
N GLY A 180 -5.55 -0.38 -0.01
CA GLY A 180 -6.77 -0.72 0.71
C GLY A 180 -7.13 -2.19 0.61
N LEU A 181 -7.18 -2.74 -0.61
CA LEU A 181 -7.45 -4.17 -0.85
C LEU A 181 -6.42 -5.04 -0.14
N THR A 182 -5.13 -4.72 -0.27
CA THR A 182 -4.04 -5.49 0.37
C THR A 182 -4.21 -5.55 1.88
N LEU A 183 -4.52 -4.42 2.52
CA LEU A 183 -4.73 -4.36 3.96
C LEU A 183 -5.96 -5.16 4.40
N ILE A 184 -7.09 -5.02 3.69
CA ILE A 184 -8.33 -5.73 4.06
C ILE A 184 -8.31 -7.23 3.76
N VAL A 185 -7.54 -7.70 2.78
CA VAL A 185 -7.44 -9.14 2.46
C VAL A 185 -6.31 -9.83 3.21
N SER A 186 -5.42 -9.05 3.84
CA SER A 186 -4.30 -9.59 4.61
C SER A 186 -4.76 -10.58 5.68
N ARG A 187 -4.01 -11.67 5.81
CA ARG A 187 -4.23 -12.73 6.79
C ARG A 187 -2.95 -12.95 7.58
N GLU A 188 -3.09 -13.40 8.82
CA GLU A 188 -1.93 -13.78 9.63
C GLU A 188 -1.16 -14.89 8.90
N THR A 189 0.14 -14.65 8.68
CA THR A 189 1.06 -15.72 8.30
C THR A 189 1.46 -16.49 9.54
N HIS A 190 1.05 -17.76 9.62
CA HIS A 190 1.56 -18.66 10.64
C HIS A 190 2.99 -19.09 10.29
N PRO A 191 3.97 -18.94 11.20
CA PRO A 191 5.37 -19.32 10.92
C PRO A 191 5.54 -20.80 10.54
N ALA A 192 4.62 -21.67 10.97
CA ALA A 192 4.62 -23.09 10.61
C ALA A 192 4.44 -23.36 9.10
N SER A 193 3.63 -22.55 8.39
CA SER A 193 3.40 -22.77 6.96
C SER A 193 4.59 -22.34 6.11
N ALA A 194 5.39 -21.37 6.57
CA ALA A 194 6.59 -20.91 5.87
C ALA A 194 7.73 -21.94 5.97
N ALA A 195 7.86 -22.63 7.11
CA ALA A 195 8.81 -23.73 7.27
C ALA A 195 8.37 -24.97 6.45
N GLU A 196 7.08 -25.29 6.42
CA GLU A 196 6.56 -26.43 5.63
C GLU A 196 6.61 -26.19 4.11
N LEU A 197 6.44 -24.94 3.64
CA LEU A 197 6.61 -24.60 2.22
C LEU A 197 8.09 -24.58 1.78
N ALA A 198 9.02 -24.26 2.70
CA ALA A 198 10.45 -24.23 2.41
C ALA A 198 11.10 -25.64 2.43
N ASP A 199 10.52 -26.58 3.18
CA ASP A 199 11.04 -27.96 3.31
C ASP A 199 10.66 -28.85 2.10
N GLY A 200 9.71 -28.43 1.25
CA GLY A 200 9.31 -29.19 0.04
C GLY A 200 8.78 -30.61 0.33
N SER A 201 8.61 -30.96 1.60
CA SER A 201 8.20 -32.29 2.04
C SER A 201 6.68 -32.37 2.01
N PRO A 202 6.07 -33.15 1.10
CA PRO A 202 4.63 -33.34 1.09
C PRO A 202 4.26 -34.17 2.31
N LYS A 203 3.90 -33.51 3.42
CA LYS A 203 3.30 -34.21 4.55
C LYS A 203 1.97 -34.78 4.08
N ARG A 204 1.95 -36.11 3.95
CA ARG A 204 0.72 -36.92 3.91
C ARG A 204 -0.19 -36.41 5.03
N LEU A 205 -1.30 -35.79 4.64
CA LEU A 205 -2.41 -35.47 5.54
C LEU A 205 -2.85 -36.79 6.19
N THR A 206 -2.35 -37.08 7.39
CA THR A 206 -2.86 -38.17 8.21
C THR A 206 -4.30 -37.84 8.56
N ALA A 207 -5.19 -38.81 8.36
CA ALA A 207 -6.65 -38.73 8.44
C ALA A 207 -7.24 -38.21 9.78
N ALA A 208 -6.43 -37.74 10.71
CA ALA A 208 -6.83 -37.25 12.03
C ALA A 208 -7.35 -35.79 12.04
N GLN A 209 -7.20 -35.02 10.95
CA GLN A 209 -7.73 -33.64 10.84
C GLN A 209 -9.14 -33.54 10.22
N LYS A 210 -9.87 -34.67 10.12
CA LYS A 210 -11.23 -34.73 9.53
C LYS A 210 -12.37 -34.83 10.56
N ARG A 211 -12.16 -34.41 11.81
CA ARG A 211 -13.23 -34.32 12.82
C ARG A 211 -13.34 -32.92 13.37
#